data_AF-A0AB38HXN5-F1
#
_entry.id   AF-A0AB38HXN5-F1
#
_cell.length_a   1.000
_cell.length_b   1.000
_cell.length_c   1.000
_cell.angle_alpha   90.00
_cell.angle_beta   90.00
_cell.angle_gamma   90.00
#
_symmetry.space_group_name_H-M   'P 1'
#
loop_
_entity.id
_entity.type
_entity.pdbx_description
1 polymer ?
#
loop_
_entity_poly.entity_id
_entity_poly.type
_entity_poly.pdbx_seq_one_letter_code
_entity_poly.pdbx_strand_id
1 'polypeptide(L)'
;MLDRSQPKSVSFETALRDWWSSQPQSFRESTSLSVARACFRGGYSAGKHTLERRFVFKVGRMRITVWATGITDAKEKAEAEADFRAAQKGWPVPKAGWQLQEEK
;
A
#
# COMPACT_ATOMS: atom_id res chain seq x y z
N MET A 1 -2.90 29.95 -7.57
CA MET A 1 -2.70 28.72 -6.77
C MET A 1 -3.94 27.87 -6.95
N LEU A 2 -3.87 26.78 -7.71
CA LEU A 2 -4.98 25.82 -7.78
C LEU A 2 -4.88 24.97 -6.52
N ASP A 3 -5.81 25.19 -5.59
CA ASP A 3 -6.01 24.36 -4.43
C ASP A 3 -6.46 22.98 -4.93
N ARG A 4 -5.51 22.07 -5.14
CA ARG A 4 -5.82 20.69 -5.51
C ARG A 4 -6.34 20.02 -4.26
N SER A 5 -7.67 20.04 -4.10
CA SER A 5 -8.38 19.21 -3.12
C SER A 5 -7.78 17.81 -3.16
N GLN A 6 -7.20 17.36 -2.04
CA GLN A 6 -6.67 16.00 -1.96
C GLN A 6 -7.79 15.03 -2.40
N PRO A 7 -7.51 14.08 -3.31
CA PRO A 7 -8.51 13.11 -3.71
C PRO A 7 -8.95 12.34 -2.46
N LYS A 8 -10.23 12.48 -2.08
CA LYS A 8 -10.81 11.73 -0.98
C LYS A 8 -10.60 10.25 -1.28
N SER A 9 -9.86 9.55 -0.42
CA SER A 9 -9.65 8.12 -0.59
C SER A 9 -11.00 7.40 -0.44
N VAL A 10 -11.54 6.91 -1.54
CA VAL A 10 -12.77 6.12 -1.56
C VAL A 10 -12.49 4.76 -0.88
N SER A 11 -13.43 4.25 -0.08
CA SER A 11 -13.27 2.94 0.55
C SER A 11 -13.28 1.82 -0.50
N PHE A 12 -12.69 0.66 -0.17
CA PHE A 12 -12.71 -0.49 -1.08
C PHE A 12 -14.13 -0.91 -1.44
N GLU A 13 -15.04 -0.94 -0.46
CA GLU A 13 -16.42 -1.37 -0.66
C GLU A 13 -17.21 -0.39 -1.52
N THR A 14 -17.01 0.92 -1.30
CA THR A 14 -17.62 1.96 -2.13
C THR A 14 -17.14 1.86 -3.57
N ALA A 15 -15.82 1.77 -3.78
CA ALA A 15 -15.24 1.65 -5.12
C ALA A 15 -15.68 0.36 -5.83
N LEU A 16 -15.75 -0.77 -5.11
CA LEU A 16 -16.25 -2.04 -5.64
C LEU A 16 -17.71 -1.95 -6.07
N ARG A 17 -18.56 -1.34 -5.24
CA ARG A 17 -19.99 -1.19 -5.54
C ARG A 17 -20.21 -0.32 -6.76
N ASP A 18 -19.55 0.84 -6.82
CA ASP A 18 -19.68 1.77 -7.94
C ASP A 18 -19.19 1.13 -9.25
N TRP A 19 -18.04 0.44 -9.19
CA TRP A 19 -17.51 -0.31 -10.33
C TRP A 19 -18.45 -1.43 -10.76
N TRP A 20 -18.99 -2.21 -9.82
CA TRP A 20 -19.91 -3.32 -10.10
C TRP A 20 -21.22 -2.82 -10.73
N SER A 21 -21.82 -1.76 -10.18
CA SER A 21 -23.02 -1.14 -10.74
C SER A 21 -22.81 -0.56 -12.14
N SER A 22 -21.58 -0.20 -12.47
CA SER A 22 -21.20 0.29 -13.81
C SER A 22 -20.99 -0.83 -14.84
N GLN A 23 -20.98 -2.10 -14.42
CA GLN A 23 -20.82 -3.21 -15.36
C GLN A 23 -22.11 -3.50 -16.14
N PRO A 24 -22.00 -3.90 -17.42
CA PRO A 24 -23.14 -4.35 -18.22
C PRO A 24 -23.94 -5.44 -17.50
N GLN A 25 -25.26 -5.46 -17.72
CA GLN A 25 -26.14 -6.47 -17.11
C GLN A 25 -25.70 -7.90 -17.46
N SER A 26 -25.34 -8.15 -18.72
CA SER A 26 -24.83 -9.44 -19.19
C SER A 26 -23.59 -9.90 -18.40
N PHE A 27 -22.69 -8.97 -18.06
CA PHE A 27 -21.53 -9.27 -17.24
C PHE A 27 -21.96 -9.63 -15.81
N ARG A 28 -22.86 -8.85 -15.21
CA ARG A 28 -23.37 -9.09 -13.85
C ARG A 28 -24.16 -10.39 -13.70
N GLU A 29 -24.78 -10.87 -14.79
CA GLU A 29 -25.48 -12.16 -14.84
C GLU A 29 -24.52 -13.33 -15.09
N SER A 30 -23.43 -13.10 -15.83
CA SER A 30 -22.43 -14.12 -16.15
C SER A 30 -21.44 -14.44 -15.02
N THR A 31 -21.34 -13.60 -13.98
CA THR A 31 -20.39 -13.78 -12.89
C THR A 31 -20.99 -13.41 -11.54
N SER A 32 -20.46 -13.98 -10.46
CA SER A 32 -20.88 -13.62 -9.11
C SER A 32 -20.12 -12.41 -8.58
N LEU A 33 -20.75 -11.66 -7.67
CA LEU A 33 -20.09 -10.55 -6.99
C LEU A 33 -18.80 -10.99 -6.26
N SER A 34 -18.75 -12.22 -5.76
CA SER A 34 -17.56 -12.78 -5.09
C SER A 34 -16.37 -12.94 -6.04
N VAL A 35 -16.61 -13.44 -7.26
CA VAL A 35 -15.56 -13.56 -8.30
C VAL A 35 -15.13 -12.19 -8.78
N ALA A 36 -16.10 -11.31 -9.06
CA ALA A 36 -15.83 -9.93 -9.47
C ALA A 36 -15.03 -9.15 -8.42
N ARG A 37 -15.31 -9.35 -7.12
CA ARG A 37 -14.55 -8.79 -6.01
C ARG A 37 -13.09 -9.22 -6.01
N ALA A 38 -12.80 -10.49 -6.31
CA ALA A 38 -11.43 -10.99 -6.38
C ALA A 38 -10.66 -10.30 -7.54
N CYS A 39 -11.28 -10.19 -8.71
CA CYS A 39 -10.70 -9.48 -9.87
C CYS A 39 -10.49 -7.99 -9.57
N PHE A 40 -11.50 -7.32 -9.01
CA PHE A 40 -11.45 -5.90 -8.69
C PHE A 40 -10.37 -5.58 -7.66
N ARG A 41 -10.16 -6.45 -6.66
CA ARG A 41 -9.13 -6.25 -5.63
C ARG A 41 -7.74 -6.06 -6.22
N GLY A 42 -7.38 -6.84 -7.25
CA GLY A 42 -6.08 -6.71 -7.92
C GLY A 42 -5.92 -5.32 -8.57
N GLY A 43 -6.90 -4.91 -9.36
CA GLY A 43 -6.90 -3.59 -10.02
C GLY A 43 -7.01 -2.42 -9.05
N TYR A 44 -7.84 -2.54 -8.01
CA TYR A 44 -8.00 -1.54 -6.97
C TYR A 44 -6.73 -1.35 -6.16
N SER A 45 -6.04 -2.43 -5.77
CA SER A 45 -4.74 -2.34 -5.11
C SER A 45 -3.73 -1.64 -6.02
N ALA A 46 -3.58 -2.08 -7.27
CA ALA A 46 -2.66 -1.44 -8.21
C ALA A 46 -2.98 0.05 -8.45
N GLY A 47 -4.26 0.41 -8.56
CA GLY A 47 -4.71 1.79 -8.79
C GLY A 47 -4.67 2.69 -7.55
N LYS A 48 -4.88 2.14 -6.35
CA LYS A 48 -4.82 2.90 -5.09
C LYS A 48 -3.40 3.32 -4.74
N HIS A 49 -2.41 2.53 -5.16
CA HIS A 49 -0.99 2.84 -4.99
C HIS A 49 -0.43 3.77 -6.09
N THR A 50 -1.27 4.42 -6.91
CA THR A 50 -0.80 5.33 -7.98
C THR A 50 -0.01 6.55 -7.49
N LEU A 51 -0.27 6.99 -6.25
CA LEU A 51 0.52 8.03 -5.58
C LEU A 51 1.68 7.46 -4.76
N GLU A 52 1.71 6.14 -4.55
CA GLU A 52 2.78 5.49 -3.83
C GLU A 52 3.92 5.13 -4.80
N ARG A 53 5.13 5.51 -4.44
CA ARG A 53 6.34 5.05 -5.12
C ARG A 53 7.03 4.00 -4.26
N ARG A 54 7.82 3.15 -4.92
CA ARG A 54 8.67 2.18 -4.25
C ARG A 54 9.82 2.91 -3.56
N PHE A 55 10.03 2.62 -2.28
CA PHE A 55 11.20 3.01 -1.52
C PHE A 55 11.95 1.76 -1.07
N VAL A 56 13.27 1.81 -1.14
CA VAL A 56 14.14 0.75 -0.63
C VAL A 56 15.03 1.36 0.44
N PHE A 57 15.01 0.78 1.63
CA PHE A 57 15.87 1.18 2.72
C PHE A 57 16.83 0.06 3.11
N LYS A 58 18.06 0.46 3.42
CA LYS A 58 19.07 -0.39 4.04
C LYS A 58 19.16 -0.04 5.52
N VAL A 59 19.12 -1.06 6.37
CA VAL A 59 19.27 -0.96 7.83
C VAL A 59 20.21 -2.06 8.29
N GLY A 60 21.47 -1.72 8.56
CA GLY A 60 22.49 -2.72 8.86
C GLY A 60 22.61 -3.76 7.72
N ARG A 61 22.19 -5.00 8.00
CA ARG A 61 22.15 -6.11 7.02
C ARG A 61 20.78 -6.30 6.33
N MET A 62 19.77 -5.54 6.74
CA MET A 62 18.41 -5.66 6.20
C MET A 62 18.23 -4.76 4.98
N ARG A 63 17.56 -5.31 3.95
CA ARG A 63 16.98 -4.55 2.84
C ARG A 63 15.47 -4.60 2.99
N ILE A 64 14.84 -3.45 3.12
CA ILE A 64 13.40 -3.27 3.35
C ILE A 64 12.83 -2.53 2.15
N THR A 65 11.82 -3.09 1.52
CA THR A 65 11.11 -2.44 0.39
C THR A 65 9.71 -2.11 0.87
N VAL A 66 9.32 -0.85 0.72
CA VAL A 66 7.97 -0.36 1.07
C VAL A 66 7.39 0.46 -0.07
N TRP A 67 6.06 0.48 -0.15
CA TRP A 67 5.32 1.38 -1.01
C TRP A 67 4.71 2.47 -0.14
N ALA A 68 4.97 3.73 -0.52
CA ALA A 68 4.58 4.88 0.28
C ALA A 68 4.38 6.12 -0.59
N THR A 69 3.55 7.03 -0.10
CA THR A 69 3.21 8.28 -0.83
C THR A 69 4.33 9.31 -0.79
N GLY A 70 5.27 9.16 0.15
CA GLY A 70 6.39 10.06 0.36
C GLY A 70 7.44 9.47 1.30
N ILE A 71 8.59 10.11 1.40
CA ILE A 71 9.74 9.57 2.14
C ILE A 71 9.47 9.42 3.64
N THR A 72 8.63 10.28 4.23
CA THR A 72 8.27 10.22 5.65
C THR A 72 7.44 8.97 5.96
N ASP A 73 6.33 8.77 5.23
CA ASP A 73 5.49 7.55 5.30
C ASP A 73 6.32 6.29 5.00
N ALA A 74 7.25 6.39 4.05
CA ALA A 74 8.15 5.29 3.72
C ALA A 74 9.07 4.91 4.89
N LYS A 75 9.62 5.90 5.60
CA LYS A 75 10.48 5.66 6.76
C LYS A 75 9.70 5.02 7.90
N GLU A 76 8.52 5.53 8.23
CA GLU A 76 7.67 4.95 9.29
C GLU A 76 7.32 3.48 8.99
N LYS A 77 6.90 3.19 7.75
CA LYS A 77 6.63 1.80 7.31
C LYS A 77 7.88 0.93 7.38
N ALA A 78 9.05 1.48 7.06
CA ALA A 78 10.31 0.73 7.09
C ALA A 78 10.83 0.49 8.52
N GLU A 79 10.60 1.42 9.45
CA GLU A 79 10.91 1.23 10.88
C GLU A 79 10.03 0.13 11.48
N ALA A 80 8.72 0.16 11.22
CA ALA A 80 7.80 -0.87 11.69
C ALA A 80 8.17 -2.27 11.16
N GLU A 81 8.59 -2.38 9.90
CA GLU A 81 9.08 -3.63 9.32
C GLU A 81 10.41 -4.08 9.95
N ALA A 82 11.31 -3.14 10.28
CA ALA A 82 12.56 -3.44 10.95
C ALA A 82 12.33 -3.96 12.37
N ASP A 83 11.41 -3.34 13.13
CA ASP A 83 10.99 -3.80 14.47
C ASP A 83 10.39 -5.20 14.41
N PHE A 84 9.49 -5.44 13.46
CA PHE A 84 8.87 -6.75 13.26
C PHE A 84 9.91 -7.84 12.99
N ARG A 85 10.87 -7.57 12.09
CA ARG A 85 11.95 -8.52 11.79
C ARG A 85 12.91 -8.71 12.95
N ALA A 86 13.19 -7.66 13.71
CA ALA A 86 14.03 -7.74 14.89
C ALA A 86 13.36 -8.63 15.96
N ALA A 87 12.07 -8.44 16.22
CA ALA A 87 11.29 -9.28 17.13
C ALA A 87 11.28 -10.75 16.69
N GLN A 88 11.05 -11.03 15.40
CA GLN A 88 11.09 -12.41 14.88
C GLN A 88 12.45 -13.10 15.05
N LYS A 89 13.54 -12.35 14.95
CA LYS A 89 14.91 -12.89 15.03
C LYS A 89 15.55 -12.75 16.41
N GLY A 90 14.83 -12.19 17.39
CA GLY A 90 15.35 -11.87 18.71
C GLY A 90 16.48 -10.84 18.70
N TRP A 91 16.53 -9.97 17.68
CA TRP A 91 17.51 -8.91 17.59
C TRP A 91 17.11 -7.71 18.47
N PRO A 92 18.08 -7.03 19.10
CA PRO A 92 17.78 -5.84 19.88
C PRO A 92 17.34 -4.68 18.98
N VAL A 93 16.28 -3.98 19.38
CA VAL A 93 15.85 -2.73 18.74
C VAL A 93 16.75 -1.59 19.23
N PRO A 94 17.35 -0.78 18.34
CA PRO A 94 18.20 0.34 18.74
C PRO A 94 17.43 1.42 19.51
N LYS A 95 17.96 1.88 20.65
CA LYS A 95 17.34 2.96 21.45
C LYS A 95 17.23 4.30 20.71
N ALA A 96 18.12 4.54 19.75
CA ALA A 96 18.14 5.75 18.92
C ALA A 96 17.30 5.60 17.62
N GLY A 97 16.55 4.52 17.48
CA GLY A 97 15.83 4.19 16.25
C GLY A 97 16.71 3.56 15.16
N TRP A 98 16.06 3.05 14.11
CA TRP A 98 16.76 2.42 12.98
C TRP A 98 17.43 3.46 12.10
N GLN A 99 18.70 3.23 11.77
CA GLN A 99 19.42 4.07 10.80
C GLN A 99 19.04 3.65 9.37
N LEU A 100 17.94 4.20 8.88
CA LEU A 100 17.42 3.98 7.53
C LEU A 100 18.19 4.78 6.48
N GLN A 101 18.89 4.08 5.60
CA GLN A 101 19.52 4.67 4.41
C GLN A 101 18.69 4.32 3.17
N GLU A 102 18.15 5.31 2.48
CA GLU A 102 17.45 5.09 1.21
C GLU A 102 18.47 4.64 0.15
N GLU A 103 18.20 3.50 -0.49
CA GLU A 103 18.91 3.07 -1.68
C GLU A 103 18.25 3.72 -2.90
N LYS A 104 19.01 4.54 -3.63
CA LYS A 104 18.59 5.17 -4.89
C LYS A 104 18.74 4.23 -6.07
#